data_AF-A0A1F1LB50-F1
#
_entry.id   AF-A0A1F1LB50-F1
#
_cell.length_a   1.000
_cell.length_b   1.000
_cell.length_c   1.000
_cell.angle_alpha   90.00
_cell.angle_beta   90.00
_cell.angle_gamma   90.00
#
_symmetry.space_group_name_H-M   'P 1'
#
loop_
_entity.id
_entity.type
_entity.pdbx_description
1 polymer ?
#
loop_
_entity_poly.entity_id
_entity_poly.type
_entity_poly.pdbx_seq_one_letter_code
_entity_poly.pdbx_strand_id
1 'polypeptide(L)'
;MNNEENGIVNIVKDAYEDTKEIVTENIIGVGEIAKNTAKTAQYLIGDIGNAITGENTNKSDSPSENGNSDESSNESSENSESEPDPSFIPGTDECNKRLAEMEKTYILHTAVLYCDKAARFSHLVLPKSHGEFIHGIPQLNVGDCIPNKNILSFGVCTSPLNPSVQEAAEKILDDVRKEHEDDFTTKVCHFFGKKTSAEKVCTNEKESLAAICAGVCNPQIFVDEWPDGKEDLIIEGKKALLGRCKLSCGYGGTIIIFTSGQRE
;
A
#
# COMPACT_ATOMS: atom_id res chain seq x y z
N MET A 1 1.45 -11.33 -41.90
CA MET A 1 1.87 -10.98 -40.52
C MET A 1 1.24 -11.91 -39.46
N ASN A 2 0.65 -13.06 -39.81
CA ASN A 2 -0.12 -13.89 -38.84
C ASN A 2 0.59 -15.18 -38.40
N ASN A 3 1.88 -15.38 -38.74
CA ASN A 3 2.62 -16.58 -38.35
C ASN A 3 3.65 -16.34 -37.22
N GLU A 4 4.08 -15.10 -36.98
CA GLU A 4 5.05 -14.78 -35.92
C GLU A 4 4.37 -14.56 -34.56
N GLU A 5 3.20 -13.94 -34.51
CA GLU A 5 2.42 -13.76 -33.26
C GLU A 5 1.98 -15.11 -32.65
N ASN A 6 1.58 -16.08 -33.48
CA ASN A 6 1.20 -17.41 -33.03
C ASN A 6 2.40 -18.22 -32.46
N GLY A 7 3.62 -17.95 -32.93
CA GLY A 7 4.83 -18.57 -32.40
C GLY A 7 5.16 -18.07 -31.00
N ILE A 8 5.06 -16.76 -30.77
CA ILE A 8 5.33 -16.13 -29.47
C ILE A 8 4.30 -16.57 -28.42
N VAL A 9 3.02 -16.64 -28.79
CA VAL A 9 1.96 -17.08 -27.87
C VAL A 9 2.15 -18.52 -27.42
N ASN A 10 2.60 -19.42 -28.30
CA ASN A 10 2.85 -20.82 -27.95
C ASN A 10 4.08 -20.96 -27.02
N ILE A 11 5.17 -20.23 -27.29
CA ILE A 11 6.36 -20.23 -26.42
C ILE A 11 6.03 -19.73 -25.01
N VAL A 12 5.18 -18.70 -24.90
CA VAL A 12 4.76 -18.15 -23.60
C VAL A 12 3.84 -19.11 -22.85
N LYS A 13 2.97 -19.85 -23.56
CA LYS A 13 2.14 -20.91 -22.97
C LYS A 13 2.96 -22.08 -22.45
N ASP A 14 3.94 -22.53 -23.23
CA ASP A 14 4.82 -23.63 -22.83
C ASP A 14 5.64 -23.25 -21.59
N ALA A 15 6.20 -22.02 -21.56
CA ALA A 15 6.93 -21.52 -20.40
C ALA A 15 6.05 -21.37 -19.13
N TYR A 16 4.77 -21.06 -19.29
CA TYR A 16 3.81 -21.00 -18.18
C TYR A 16 3.49 -22.39 -17.62
N GLU A 17 3.26 -23.38 -18.48
CA GLU A 17 2.98 -24.75 -18.04
C GLU A 17 4.22 -25.39 -17.38
N ASP A 18 5.43 -25.17 -17.90
CA ASP A 18 6.68 -25.61 -17.26
C ASP A 18 6.86 -25.00 -15.86
N THR A 19 6.56 -23.71 -15.71
CA THR A 19 6.66 -23.00 -14.42
C THR A 19 5.61 -23.51 -13.43
N LYS A 20 4.41 -23.80 -13.90
CA LYS A 20 3.31 -24.36 -13.11
C LYS A 20 3.64 -25.76 -12.62
N GLU A 21 4.25 -26.61 -13.44
CA GLU A 21 4.66 -27.96 -13.05
C GLU A 21 5.74 -27.93 -11.96
N ILE A 22 6.77 -27.09 -12.12
CA ILE A 22 7.87 -26.89 -11.13
C ILE A 22 7.34 -26.40 -9.77
N VAL A 23 6.38 -25.48 -9.78
CA VAL A 23 5.77 -24.97 -8.54
C VAL A 23 4.93 -26.07 -7.87
N THR A 24 4.22 -26.87 -8.66
CA THR A 24 3.34 -27.93 -8.15
C THR A 24 4.15 -29.08 -7.51
N GLU A 25 5.28 -29.47 -8.11
CA GLU A 25 6.15 -30.52 -7.56
C GLU A 25 6.83 -30.10 -6.24
N ASN A 26 7.25 -28.83 -6.12
CA ASN A 26 7.91 -28.33 -4.91
C ASN A 26 6.95 -28.16 -3.71
N ILE A 27 5.64 -28.00 -3.96
CA ILE A 27 4.62 -27.86 -2.91
C ILE A 27 4.32 -29.19 -2.22
N ILE A 28 4.45 -30.33 -2.90
CA ILE A 28 4.14 -31.65 -2.35
C ILE A 28 5.20 -32.12 -1.32
N GLY A 29 6.40 -31.53 -1.34
CA GLY A 29 7.53 -31.95 -0.51
C GLY A 29 7.61 -31.38 0.92
N VAL A 30 6.75 -30.42 1.30
CA VAL A 30 6.87 -29.74 2.60
C VAL A 30 5.51 -29.76 3.31
N GLY A 31 5.48 -30.16 4.58
CA GLY A 31 4.26 -30.28 5.39
C GLY A 31 3.49 -28.95 5.60
N GLU A 32 2.48 -28.98 6.48
CA GLU A 32 1.33 -28.06 6.68
C GLU A 32 1.47 -26.55 6.39
N ILE A 33 2.68 -25.98 6.39
CA ILE A 33 2.98 -24.65 5.82
C ILE A 33 2.62 -24.60 4.32
N ALA A 34 2.69 -25.72 3.61
CA ALA A 34 2.35 -25.81 2.18
C ALA A 34 0.88 -25.55 1.84
N LYS A 35 -0.07 -25.77 2.76
CA LYS A 35 -1.51 -25.61 2.43
C LYS A 35 -1.89 -24.14 2.18
N ASN A 36 -1.33 -23.21 2.96
CA ASN A 36 -1.61 -21.78 2.82
C ASN A 36 -0.81 -21.17 1.66
N THR A 37 0.44 -21.60 1.46
CA THR A 37 1.28 -21.16 0.33
C THR A 37 0.77 -21.70 -1.01
N ALA A 38 0.28 -22.95 -1.06
CA ALA A 38 -0.36 -23.51 -2.25
C ALA A 38 -1.62 -22.74 -2.65
N LYS A 39 -2.40 -22.28 -1.66
CA LYS A 39 -3.59 -21.47 -1.90
C LYS A 39 -3.21 -20.12 -2.52
N THR A 40 -2.23 -19.43 -1.95
CA THR A 40 -1.73 -18.15 -2.48
C THR A 40 -1.07 -18.29 -3.85
N ALA A 41 -0.30 -19.37 -4.08
CA ALA A 41 0.30 -19.65 -5.37
C ALA A 41 -0.76 -19.99 -6.44
N GLN A 42 -1.82 -20.73 -6.09
CA GLN A 42 -2.95 -20.98 -6.99
C GLN A 42 -3.67 -19.71 -7.40
N TYR A 43 -3.84 -18.74 -6.50
CA TYR A 43 -4.44 -17.44 -6.84
C TYR A 43 -3.57 -16.66 -7.83
N LEU A 44 -2.26 -16.54 -7.56
CA LEU A 44 -1.34 -15.81 -8.45
C LEU A 44 -1.23 -16.46 -9.83
N ILE A 45 -1.22 -17.80 -9.88
CA ILE A 45 -1.21 -18.55 -11.15
C ILE A 45 -2.53 -18.36 -11.90
N GLY A 46 -3.67 -18.36 -11.20
CA GLY A 46 -4.99 -18.09 -11.79
C GLY A 46 -5.11 -16.70 -12.39
N ASP A 47 -4.58 -15.68 -11.70
CA ASP A 47 -4.62 -14.29 -12.16
C ASP A 47 -3.74 -14.06 -13.39
N ILE A 48 -2.56 -14.70 -13.44
CA ILE A 48 -1.67 -14.66 -14.61
C ILE A 48 -2.29 -15.45 -15.78
N GLY A 49 -2.93 -16.59 -15.51
CA GLY A 49 -3.62 -17.39 -16.51
C GLY A 49 -4.80 -16.65 -17.16
N ASN A 50 -5.62 -15.95 -16.36
CA ASN A 50 -6.74 -15.14 -16.86
C ASN A 50 -6.25 -13.93 -17.68
N ALA A 51 -5.12 -13.32 -17.30
CA ALA A 51 -4.52 -12.21 -18.05
C ALA A 51 -3.97 -12.64 -19.42
N ILE A 52 -3.53 -13.89 -19.57
CA ILE A 52 -2.95 -14.42 -20.82
C ILE A 52 -4.02 -15.04 -21.74
N THR A 53 -5.03 -15.70 -21.17
CA THR A 53 -6.02 -16.48 -21.96
C THR A 53 -7.37 -15.80 -22.17
N GLY A 54 -7.68 -14.74 -21.43
CA GLY A 54 -8.87 -13.91 -21.68
C GLY A 54 -10.22 -14.61 -21.44
N GLU A 55 -10.26 -15.72 -20.71
CA GLU A 55 -11.52 -16.41 -20.37
C GLU A 55 -11.86 -16.25 -18.88
N ASN A 56 -13.03 -15.66 -18.61
CA ASN A 56 -13.52 -15.34 -17.28
C ASN A 56 -14.44 -16.47 -16.80
N THR A 57 -14.00 -17.30 -15.86
CA THR A 57 -14.86 -18.33 -15.24
C THR A 57 -15.11 -18.02 -13.77
N ASN A 58 -16.23 -17.35 -13.52
CA ASN A 58 -16.80 -17.20 -12.18
C ASN A 58 -17.36 -18.55 -11.71
N LYS A 59 -16.94 -19.03 -10.54
CA LYS A 59 -17.76 -19.93 -9.74
C LYS A 59 -17.57 -19.68 -8.25
N SER A 60 -18.54 -18.98 -7.67
CA SER A 60 -18.83 -18.95 -6.25
C SER A 60 -19.55 -20.25 -5.87
N ASP A 61 -19.07 -20.95 -4.84
CA ASP A 61 -19.83 -22.00 -4.16
C ASP A 61 -19.77 -21.72 -2.64
N SER A 62 -20.89 -21.30 -2.07
CA SER A 62 -21.15 -21.24 -0.62
C SER A 62 -22.01 -22.45 -0.24
N PRO A 63 -21.73 -23.16 0.87
CA PRO A 63 -22.70 -24.05 1.49
C PRO A 63 -23.56 -23.28 2.52
N SER A 64 -24.86 -23.28 2.29
CA SER A 64 -25.93 -22.89 3.21
C SER A 64 -26.14 -23.94 4.30
N GLU A 65 -26.53 -23.52 5.52
CA GLU A 65 -27.57 -24.22 6.31
C GLU A 65 -28.16 -23.35 7.44
N ASN A 66 -29.44 -22.97 7.23
CA ASN A 66 -30.61 -22.78 8.10
C ASN A 66 -30.49 -22.59 9.64
N GLY A 67 -30.92 -21.40 10.09
CA GLY A 67 -32.20 -21.15 10.81
C GLY A 67 -32.39 -21.60 12.26
N ASN A 68 -32.54 -20.65 13.20
CA ASN A 68 -33.86 -20.28 13.78
C ASN A 68 -33.77 -19.07 14.75
N SER A 69 -34.91 -18.37 14.84
CA SER A 69 -35.22 -17.18 15.63
C SER A 69 -35.09 -17.36 17.15
N ASP A 70 -34.76 -16.27 17.88
CA ASP A 70 -35.60 -15.73 18.96
C ASP A 70 -35.09 -14.34 19.41
N GLU A 71 -36.05 -13.47 19.69
CA GLU A 71 -35.94 -12.04 19.97
C GLU A 71 -35.70 -11.78 21.48
N SER A 72 -34.64 -11.05 21.85
CA SER A 72 -34.53 -10.35 23.14
C SER A 72 -33.29 -9.44 23.17
N SER A 73 -33.54 -8.17 23.47
CA SER A 73 -32.57 -7.09 23.73
C SER A 73 -31.34 -7.49 24.54
N ASN A 74 -30.15 -7.13 24.07
CA ASN A 74 -29.12 -6.55 24.92
C ASN A 74 -28.02 -5.83 24.12
N GLU A 75 -27.76 -4.61 24.57
CA GLU A 75 -26.67 -3.74 24.21
C GLU A 75 -25.31 -4.43 24.46
N SER A 76 -24.51 -4.63 23.42
CA SER A 76 -23.08 -4.95 23.51
C SER A 76 -22.41 -4.52 22.22
N SER A 77 -21.44 -3.61 22.37
CA SER A 77 -20.63 -3.04 21.31
C SER A 77 -19.82 -4.13 20.59
N GLU A 78 -20.30 -4.56 19.44
CA GLU A 78 -19.49 -5.33 18.50
C GLU A 78 -18.74 -4.34 17.60
N ASN A 79 -17.45 -4.16 17.90
CA ASN A 79 -16.48 -3.57 16.98
C ASN A 79 -16.31 -4.52 15.79
N SER A 80 -17.15 -4.37 14.77
CA SER A 80 -16.78 -4.78 13.43
C SER A 80 -15.89 -3.67 12.86
N GLU A 81 -14.58 -3.86 12.96
CA GLU A 81 -13.64 -3.16 12.07
C GLU A 81 -14.08 -3.54 10.65
N SER A 82 -14.74 -2.61 9.95
CA SER A 82 -14.98 -2.77 8.53
C SER A 82 -13.61 -2.70 7.86
N GLU A 83 -13.03 -3.86 7.58
CA GLU A 83 -11.90 -4.01 6.66
C GLU A 83 -12.14 -3.10 5.46
N PRO A 84 -11.21 -2.19 5.10
CA PRO A 84 -11.39 -1.33 3.96
C PRO A 84 -11.64 -2.19 2.73
N ASP A 85 -12.71 -1.88 1.98
CA ASP A 85 -13.14 -2.60 0.79
C ASP A 85 -11.92 -3.00 -0.08
N PRO A 86 -11.73 -4.31 -0.35
CA PRO A 86 -10.53 -4.86 -1.01
C PRO A 86 -10.31 -4.39 -2.47
N SER A 87 -11.04 -3.40 -2.95
CA SER A 87 -11.05 -2.90 -4.34
C SER A 87 -10.20 -1.65 -4.60
N PHE A 88 -9.41 -1.15 -3.65
CA PHE A 88 -8.56 0.01 -3.89
C PHE A 88 -7.26 -0.33 -4.63
N ILE A 89 -7.29 -0.16 -5.94
CA ILE A 89 -6.08 -0.07 -6.77
C ILE A 89 -5.90 1.40 -7.16
N PRO A 90 -4.87 2.10 -6.65
CA PRO A 90 -4.60 3.49 -6.99
C PRO A 90 -4.50 3.68 -8.51
N GLY A 91 -5.11 4.74 -9.03
CA GLY A 91 -5.07 5.08 -10.46
C GLY A 91 -6.09 4.33 -11.33
N THR A 92 -6.95 3.48 -10.76
CA THR A 92 -8.10 2.93 -11.47
C THR A 92 -9.25 3.93 -11.61
N ASP A 93 -10.11 3.71 -12.60
CA ASP A 93 -11.30 4.53 -12.82
C ASP A 93 -12.24 4.52 -11.61
N GLU A 94 -12.39 3.37 -10.94
CA GLU A 94 -13.23 3.25 -9.74
C GLU A 94 -12.68 4.06 -8.57
N CYS A 95 -11.36 4.00 -8.33
CA CYS A 95 -10.69 4.86 -7.36
C CYS A 95 -10.93 6.35 -7.65
N ASN A 96 -10.73 6.78 -8.90
CA ASN A 96 -10.91 8.17 -9.30
C ASN A 96 -12.37 8.62 -9.15
N LYS A 97 -13.33 7.76 -9.48
CA LYS A 97 -14.76 8.00 -9.29
C LYS A 97 -15.12 8.18 -7.82
N ARG A 98 -14.65 7.30 -6.94
CA ARG A 98 -14.86 7.42 -5.48
C ARG A 98 -14.28 8.74 -4.94
N LEU A 99 -13.07 9.10 -5.35
CA LEU A 99 -12.46 10.38 -4.95
C LEU A 99 -13.26 11.59 -5.44
N ALA A 100 -13.85 11.52 -6.63
CA ALA A 100 -14.72 12.58 -7.16
C ALA A 100 -16.04 12.69 -6.37
N GLU A 101 -16.64 11.57 -5.97
CA GLU A 101 -17.84 11.55 -5.15
C GLU A 101 -17.60 12.14 -3.74
N MET A 102 -16.39 11.99 -3.20
CA MET A 102 -16.00 12.53 -1.88
C MET A 102 -15.51 13.98 -1.91
N GLU A 103 -15.36 14.61 -3.07
CA GLU A 103 -14.68 15.91 -3.23
C GLU A 103 -15.21 17.01 -2.29
N LYS A 104 -16.53 17.00 -2.04
CA LYS A 104 -17.24 17.99 -1.21
C LYS A 104 -17.76 17.42 0.11
N THR A 105 -17.41 16.17 0.41
CA THR A 105 -17.84 15.48 1.63
C THR A 105 -17.00 15.96 2.81
N TYR A 106 -17.65 16.21 3.95
CA TYR A 106 -16.96 16.52 5.19
C TYR A 106 -16.25 15.29 5.73
N ILE A 107 -15.02 15.51 6.20
CA ILE A 107 -14.18 14.44 6.71
C ILE A 107 -14.27 14.39 8.22
N LEU A 108 -14.46 13.19 8.74
CA LEU A 108 -14.68 12.90 10.13
C LEU A 108 -13.49 12.13 10.71
N HIS A 109 -13.53 11.96 12.02
CA HIS A 109 -12.62 11.10 12.74
C HIS A 109 -12.61 9.68 12.14
N THR A 110 -11.43 9.04 12.12
CA THR A 110 -11.17 7.71 11.54
C THR A 110 -11.27 7.60 10.02
N ALA A 111 -11.32 8.74 9.32
CA ALA A 111 -11.16 8.73 7.87
C ALA A 111 -9.86 8.02 7.47
N VAL A 112 -9.95 7.14 6.49
CA VAL A 112 -8.81 6.38 5.97
C VAL A 112 -7.99 7.29 5.07
N LEU A 113 -6.67 7.23 5.23
CA LEU A 113 -5.70 8.01 4.48
C LEU A 113 -4.86 7.08 3.62
N TYR A 114 -4.57 7.49 2.38
CA TYR A 114 -3.67 6.78 1.47
C TYR A 114 -2.47 7.65 1.13
N CYS A 115 -1.29 7.03 1.02
CA CYS A 115 -0.07 7.64 0.51
C CYS A 115 0.53 6.74 -0.57
N ASP A 116 0.88 7.31 -1.72
CA ASP A 116 1.44 6.55 -2.86
C ASP A 116 2.85 5.98 -2.63
N LYS A 117 3.52 6.43 -1.57
CA LYS A 117 4.85 5.94 -1.15
C LYS A 117 4.78 5.01 0.06
N ALA A 118 3.59 4.61 0.48
CA ALA A 118 3.39 3.73 1.62
C ALA A 118 2.72 2.41 1.23
N ALA A 119 3.03 1.35 1.97
CA ALA A 119 2.48 0.01 1.70
C ALA A 119 1.08 -0.21 2.29
N ARG A 120 0.69 0.58 3.29
CA ARG A 120 -0.60 0.45 3.99
C ARG A 120 -1.30 1.81 4.07
N PHE A 121 -2.60 1.74 4.29
CA PHE A 121 -3.38 2.90 4.68
C PHE A 121 -3.05 3.35 6.10
N SER A 122 -3.34 4.62 6.36
CA SER A 122 -3.31 5.22 7.68
C SER A 122 -4.70 5.74 8.03
N HIS A 123 -4.87 6.31 9.22
CA HIS A 123 -6.12 6.90 9.69
C HIS A 123 -5.90 8.33 10.17
N LEU A 124 -6.92 9.16 9.96
CA LEU A 124 -7.01 10.50 10.50
C LEU A 124 -7.67 10.45 11.89
N VAL A 125 -6.87 10.69 12.91
CA VAL A 125 -7.29 10.65 14.31
C VAL A 125 -7.39 12.05 14.87
N LEU A 126 -8.42 12.29 15.68
CA LEU A 126 -8.53 13.51 16.46
C LEU A 126 -8.78 13.13 17.93
N PRO A 127 -7.75 13.19 18.80
CA PRO A 127 -7.88 12.76 20.19
C PRO A 127 -8.91 13.55 21.01
N LYS A 128 -9.14 14.83 20.64
CA LYS A 128 -10.11 15.71 21.28
C LYS A 128 -10.84 16.50 20.20
N SER A 129 -12.17 16.43 20.18
CA SER A 129 -12.98 17.21 19.23
C SER A 129 -12.80 18.71 19.43
N HIS A 130 -12.94 19.48 18.36
CA HIS A 130 -12.99 20.95 18.38
C HIS A 130 -14.24 21.50 19.09
N GLY A 131 -15.32 20.70 19.15
CA GLY A 131 -16.56 21.06 19.84
C GLY A 131 -17.63 21.65 18.92
N GLU A 132 -17.33 21.83 17.63
CA GLU A 132 -18.30 22.14 16.60
C GLU A 132 -18.87 20.88 15.95
N PHE A 133 -20.20 20.85 15.84
CA PHE A 133 -20.96 19.71 15.32
C PHE A 133 -21.84 20.14 14.15
N ILE A 134 -21.82 19.36 13.07
CA ILE A 134 -22.82 19.45 12.00
C ILE A 134 -23.73 18.24 12.15
N HIS A 135 -25.04 18.50 12.30
CA HIS A 135 -26.03 17.43 12.52
C HIS A 135 -25.66 16.47 13.67
N GLY A 136 -25.03 16.99 14.73
CA GLY A 136 -24.61 16.19 15.88
C GLY A 136 -23.31 15.41 15.68
N ILE A 137 -22.65 15.55 14.53
CA ILE A 137 -21.40 14.86 14.20
C ILE A 137 -20.21 15.83 14.35
N PRO A 138 -19.18 15.49 15.13
CA PRO A 138 -18.01 16.34 15.32
C PRO A 138 -17.23 16.49 14.02
N GLN A 139 -16.88 17.73 13.66
CA GLN A 139 -16.23 18.03 12.39
C GLN A 139 -14.73 18.27 12.56
N LEU A 140 -13.95 17.85 11.57
CA LEU A 140 -12.53 18.16 11.46
C LEU A 140 -12.29 19.47 10.73
N ASN A 141 -11.14 20.08 10.96
CA ASN A 141 -10.71 21.28 10.26
C ASN A 141 -9.35 21.09 9.58
N VAL A 142 -8.99 22.05 8.74
CA VAL A 142 -7.73 21.97 7.98
C VAL A 142 -6.48 21.98 8.86
N GLY A 143 -6.56 22.32 10.14
CA GLY A 143 -5.44 22.21 11.08
C GLY A 143 -5.10 20.80 11.53
N ASP A 144 -5.95 19.80 11.23
CA ASP A 144 -5.77 18.42 11.67
C ASP A 144 -4.77 17.64 10.79
N CYS A 145 -3.57 18.19 10.58
CA CYS A 145 -2.52 17.62 9.73
C CYS A 145 -1.23 17.26 10.49
N ILE A 146 -1.24 17.25 11.82
CA ILE A 146 -0.03 16.99 12.60
C ILE A 146 0.42 15.52 12.41
N PRO A 147 1.65 15.27 11.93
CA PRO A 147 2.15 13.91 11.73
C PRO A 147 2.32 13.17 13.06
N ASN A 148 2.02 11.87 13.07
CA ASN A 148 2.04 10.97 14.24
C ASN A 148 1.12 11.37 15.39
N LYS A 149 0.23 12.33 15.17
CA LYS A 149 -0.80 12.74 16.14
C LYS A 149 -2.17 12.72 15.50
N ASN A 150 -2.34 13.47 14.42
CA ASN A 150 -3.56 13.46 13.63
C ASN A 150 -3.45 12.47 12.47
N ILE A 151 -2.34 12.54 11.73
CA ILE A 151 -2.06 11.61 10.64
C ILE A 151 -1.17 10.51 11.19
N LEU A 152 -1.73 9.32 11.39
CA LEU A 152 -0.97 8.19 11.92
C LEU A 152 0.11 7.71 10.93
N SER A 153 1.06 6.93 11.42
CA SER A 153 2.05 6.27 10.56
C SER A 153 1.36 5.33 9.57
N PHE A 154 1.87 5.29 8.33
CA PHE A 154 1.46 4.34 7.31
C PHE A 154 2.19 2.99 7.43
N GLY A 155 2.91 2.76 8.53
CA GLY A 155 3.67 1.54 8.81
C GLY A 155 4.98 1.47 8.04
N VAL A 156 4.91 1.22 6.72
CA VAL A 156 6.07 0.99 5.86
C VAL A 156 6.05 1.94 4.66
N CYS A 157 7.20 2.53 4.37
CA CYS A 157 7.42 3.46 3.27
C CYS A 157 8.49 2.91 2.32
N THR A 158 8.31 3.14 1.02
CA THR A 158 9.21 2.71 -0.06
C THR A 158 9.93 3.89 -0.72
N SER A 159 9.75 5.11 -0.20
CA SER A 159 10.41 6.28 -0.77
C SER A 159 11.92 6.25 -0.48
N PRO A 160 12.78 6.42 -1.50
CA PRO A 160 14.23 6.52 -1.30
C PRO A 160 14.63 7.80 -0.54
N LEU A 161 13.72 8.78 -0.40
CA LEU A 161 13.95 9.99 0.38
C LEU A 161 13.76 9.77 1.89
N ASN A 162 13.18 8.64 2.30
CA ASN A 162 13.00 8.32 3.71
C ASN A 162 14.33 7.83 4.32
N PRO A 163 14.84 8.47 5.40
CA PRO A 163 16.07 8.04 6.07
C PRO A 163 16.08 6.56 6.47
N SER A 164 14.96 6.01 6.95
CA SER A 164 14.88 4.59 7.32
C SER A 164 15.00 3.64 6.13
N VAL A 165 14.62 4.08 4.92
CA VAL A 165 14.80 3.31 3.69
C VAL A 165 16.27 3.37 3.25
N GLN A 166 16.90 4.53 3.38
CA GLN A 166 18.33 4.72 3.07
C GLN A 166 19.21 3.86 3.99
N GLU A 167 18.95 3.88 5.30
CA GLU A 167 19.67 3.05 6.28
C GLU A 167 19.52 1.55 5.99
N ALA A 168 18.31 1.10 5.62
CA ALA A 168 18.09 -0.28 5.21
C ALA A 168 18.88 -0.65 3.96
N ALA A 169 18.94 0.25 2.97
CA ALA A 169 19.72 0.06 1.74
C ALA A 169 21.23 0.03 2.01
N GLU A 170 21.73 0.91 2.87
CA GLU A 170 23.14 0.94 3.31
C GLU A 170 23.54 -0.35 4.01
N LYS A 171 22.68 -0.87 4.90
CA LYS A 171 22.92 -2.13 5.58
C LYS A 171 23.04 -3.31 4.60
N ILE A 172 22.17 -3.38 3.60
CA ILE A 172 22.21 -4.42 2.56
C ILE A 172 23.52 -4.34 1.78
N LEU A 173 23.97 -3.12 1.43
CA LEU A 173 25.26 -2.92 0.77
C LEU A 173 26.46 -3.37 1.60
N ASP A 174 26.44 -3.07 2.90
CA ASP A 174 27.50 -3.47 3.81
C ASP A 174 27.56 -4.99 3.97
N ASP A 175 26.41 -5.66 4.02
CA ASP A 175 26.35 -7.12 4.16
C ASP A 175 26.77 -7.81 2.86
N VAL A 176 26.33 -7.32 1.69
CA VAL A 176 26.81 -7.81 0.38
C VAL A 176 28.32 -7.60 0.23
N ARG A 177 28.86 -6.45 0.68
CA ARG A 177 30.31 -6.20 0.65
C ARG A 177 31.06 -7.21 1.52
N LYS A 178 30.60 -7.49 2.74
CA LYS A 178 31.24 -8.47 3.63
C LYS A 178 31.21 -9.88 3.05
N GLU A 179 30.10 -10.29 2.45
CA GLU A 179 29.99 -11.61 1.81
C GLU A 179 30.96 -11.77 0.62
N HIS A 180 31.25 -10.69 -0.10
CA HIS A 180 32.19 -10.68 -1.21
C HIS A 180 33.65 -10.35 -0.82
N GLU A 181 33.92 -9.98 0.43
CA GLU A 181 35.27 -9.62 0.90
C GLU A 181 36.18 -10.86 1.07
N ASP A 182 35.58 -12.04 1.25
CA ASP A 182 36.30 -13.31 1.48
C ASP A 182 36.57 -14.15 0.22
N ASP A 183 36.16 -13.67 -0.96
CA ASP A 183 36.40 -14.41 -2.20
C ASP A 183 37.73 -13.97 -2.86
N PHE A 184 38.60 -14.95 -3.09
CA PHE A 184 39.96 -14.91 -3.66
C PHE A 184 40.27 -13.81 -4.72
N THR A 185 39.26 -13.29 -5.41
CA THR A 185 39.29 -12.26 -6.46
C THR A 185 39.63 -10.85 -5.96
N THR A 186 39.28 -10.45 -4.73
CA THR A 186 39.65 -9.14 -4.15
C THR A 186 41.17 -8.98 -4.03
N LYS A 187 41.87 -10.08 -3.72
CA LYS A 187 43.33 -10.13 -3.61
C LYS A 187 44.03 -9.97 -4.96
N VAL A 188 43.40 -10.44 -6.04
CA VAL A 188 43.90 -10.30 -7.42
C VAL A 188 43.58 -8.91 -7.97
N CYS A 189 42.40 -8.36 -7.69
CA CYS A 189 42.01 -7.00 -8.05
C CYS A 189 42.93 -5.94 -7.41
N HIS A 190 43.34 -6.15 -6.16
CA HIS A 190 44.30 -5.28 -5.47
C HIS A 190 45.73 -5.38 -6.06
N PHE A 191 46.10 -6.53 -6.65
CA PHE A 191 47.40 -6.73 -7.30
C PHE A 191 47.44 -6.16 -8.73
N PHE A 192 46.31 -6.13 -9.44
CA PHE A 192 46.21 -5.62 -10.83
C PHE A 192 45.66 -4.19 -10.97
N GLY A 193 45.66 -3.40 -9.88
CA GLY A 193 45.68 -1.93 -9.95
C GLY A 193 44.49 -1.22 -10.58
N LYS A 194 43.34 -1.88 -10.75
CA LYS A 194 42.10 -1.19 -11.17
C LYS A 194 41.20 -0.99 -9.95
N LYS A 195 41.10 0.27 -9.51
CA LYS A 195 40.17 0.69 -8.46
C LYS A 195 38.74 0.52 -8.98
N THR A 196 38.01 -0.45 -8.45
CA THR A 196 36.55 -0.49 -8.58
C THR A 196 36.00 0.61 -7.69
N SER A 197 35.48 1.67 -8.31
CA SER A 197 34.81 2.77 -7.64
C SER A 197 33.65 2.23 -6.82
N ALA A 198 33.73 2.39 -5.49
CA ALA A 198 32.67 2.04 -4.56
C ALA A 198 31.36 2.72 -5.01
N GLU A 199 30.39 1.90 -5.37
CA GLU A 199 29.04 2.32 -5.75
C GLU A 199 28.38 2.92 -4.51
N LYS A 200 28.28 4.26 -4.49
CA LYS A 200 27.58 4.99 -3.43
C LYS A 200 26.09 4.73 -3.60
N VAL A 201 25.36 4.63 -2.48
CA VAL A 201 23.89 4.72 -2.47
C VAL A 201 23.52 5.99 -3.22
N CYS A 202 23.02 5.82 -4.45
CA CYS A 202 22.62 6.94 -5.26
C CYS A 202 21.35 7.51 -4.63
N THR A 203 21.21 8.83 -4.49
CA THR A 203 19.98 9.46 -4.00
C THR A 203 18.93 9.63 -5.10
N ASN A 204 19.17 9.06 -6.28
CA ASN A 204 18.37 9.26 -7.48
C ASN A 204 17.31 8.16 -7.60
N GLU A 205 16.07 8.56 -7.86
CA GLU A 205 14.86 7.73 -7.77
C GLU A 205 14.82 6.51 -8.71
N LYS A 206 15.67 6.45 -9.74
CA LYS A 206 15.58 5.45 -10.81
C LYS A 206 16.67 4.37 -10.81
N GLU A 207 17.76 4.56 -10.08
CA GLU A 207 18.92 3.65 -10.12
C GLU A 207 19.50 3.34 -8.72
N SER A 208 18.86 3.82 -7.65
CA SER A 208 19.31 3.55 -6.29
C SER A 208 18.80 2.21 -5.77
N LEU A 209 19.66 1.45 -5.08
CA LEU A 209 19.24 0.31 -4.24
C LEU A 209 18.16 0.72 -3.22
N ALA A 210 18.15 1.98 -2.78
CA ALA A 210 17.12 2.51 -1.91
C ALA A 210 15.72 2.51 -2.56
N ALA A 211 15.61 2.53 -3.89
CA ALA A 211 14.32 2.45 -4.58
C ALA A 211 13.64 1.08 -4.49
N ILE A 212 14.40 0.02 -4.15
CA ILE A 212 13.89 -1.35 -3.98
C ILE A 212 13.67 -1.65 -2.48
N CYS A 213 14.24 -0.84 -1.60
CA CYS A 213 14.16 -1.04 -0.16
C CYS A 213 12.87 -0.46 0.43
N ALA A 214 12.53 -0.93 1.63
CA ALA A 214 11.43 -0.42 2.42
C ALA A 214 11.88 -0.18 3.87
N GLY A 215 11.27 0.81 4.52
CA GLY A 215 11.64 1.24 5.86
C GLY A 215 10.43 1.75 6.64
N VAL A 216 10.65 2.03 7.93
CA VAL A 216 9.59 2.54 8.81
C VAL A 216 9.07 3.88 8.30
N CYS A 217 7.74 4.03 8.23
CA CYS A 217 7.12 5.27 7.81
C CYS A 217 6.96 6.26 8.98
N ASN A 218 7.64 7.40 8.90
CA ASN A 218 7.42 8.53 9.79
C ASN A 218 7.02 9.78 8.98
N PRO A 219 5.71 9.98 8.69
CA PRO A 219 5.26 10.98 7.72
C PRO A 219 5.80 12.38 8.06
N GLN A 220 6.35 13.08 7.06
CA GLN A 220 6.84 14.44 7.19
C GLN A 220 5.89 15.38 6.46
N ILE A 221 5.28 16.31 7.19
CA ILE A 221 4.33 17.28 6.63
C ILE A 221 4.87 18.66 6.99
N PHE A 222 5.10 19.49 5.97
CA PHE A 222 5.70 20.82 6.13
C PHE A 222 4.68 21.96 6.10
N VAL A 223 3.39 21.63 6.01
CA VAL A 223 2.29 22.59 6.04
C VAL A 223 1.55 22.49 7.36
N ASP A 224 1.14 23.64 7.88
CA ASP A 224 0.37 23.74 9.12
C ASP A 224 -1.14 23.50 8.92
N GLU A 225 -1.59 23.48 7.65
CA GLU A 225 -2.98 23.29 7.27
C GLU A 225 -3.14 22.48 5.97
N TRP A 226 -4.19 21.67 5.91
CA TRP A 226 -4.69 21.05 4.69
C TRP A 226 -5.11 22.13 3.68
N PRO A 227 -4.59 22.11 2.45
CA PRO A 227 -5.03 23.04 1.41
C PRO A 227 -6.47 22.76 0.98
N ASP A 228 -7.12 23.75 0.41
CA ASP A 228 -8.44 23.66 -0.24
C ASP A 228 -9.64 23.28 0.65
N GLY A 229 -9.56 23.58 1.95
CA GLY A 229 -10.69 23.48 2.88
C GLY A 229 -11.91 24.32 2.49
N LYS A 230 -13.05 24.07 3.14
CA LYS A 230 -14.30 24.80 2.86
C LYS A 230 -14.23 26.25 3.38
N GLU A 231 -14.41 27.23 2.49
CA GLU A 231 -14.30 28.65 2.87
C GLU A 231 -15.49 29.16 3.70
N ASP A 232 -16.69 28.64 3.44
CA ASP A 232 -17.92 29.10 4.08
C ASP A 232 -18.10 28.56 5.51
N LEU A 233 -17.31 27.56 5.91
CA LEU A 233 -17.46 26.90 7.20
C LEU A 233 -16.15 26.94 7.98
N ILE A 234 -16.19 27.65 9.11
CA ILE A 234 -15.07 27.85 10.01
C ILE A 234 -15.30 27.10 11.33
N ILE A 235 -14.33 26.31 11.75
CA ILE A 235 -14.28 25.47 12.95
C ILE A 235 -12.99 25.84 13.70
N GLU A 236 -13.07 26.29 14.96
CA GLU A 236 -11.91 26.82 15.71
C GLU A 236 -11.07 27.87 14.94
N GLY A 237 -11.72 28.71 14.12
CA GLY A 237 -11.04 29.74 13.32
C GLY A 237 -10.35 29.21 12.05
N LYS A 238 -10.42 27.91 11.77
CA LYS A 238 -9.88 27.27 10.56
C LYS A 238 -10.98 26.75 9.64
N LYS A 239 -10.70 26.61 8.34
CA LYS A 239 -11.66 26.07 7.36
C LYS A 239 -11.99 24.61 7.67
N ALA A 240 -13.22 24.18 7.36
CA ALA A 240 -13.60 22.77 7.51
C ALA A 240 -12.87 21.87 6.51
N LEU A 241 -12.50 20.67 6.96
CA LEU A 241 -11.79 19.68 6.14
C LEU A 241 -12.74 18.96 5.18
N LEU A 242 -12.32 18.80 3.92
CA LEU A 242 -13.11 18.16 2.87
C LEU A 242 -12.32 17.03 2.19
N GLY A 243 -13.00 16.09 1.54
CA GLY A 243 -12.37 14.92 0.91
C GLY A 243 -11.40 15.25 -0.23
N ARG A 244 -11.55 16.41 -0.88
CA ARG A 244 -10.61 16.87 -1.90
C ARG A 244 -9.25 17.32 -1.38
N CYS A 245 -9.14 17.59 -0.08
CA CYS A 245 -7.91 18.10 0.52
C CYS A 245 -6.80 17.06 0.39
N LYS A 246 -5.60 17.50 0.00
CA LYS A 246 -4.42 16.62 -0.20
C LYS A 246 -3.21 17.22 0.50
N LEU A 247 -2.32 16.37 0.99
CA LEU A 247 -1.03 16.79 1.55
C LEU A 247 0.12 16.25 0.72
N SER A 248 1.20 17.03 0.65
CA SER A 248 2.49 16.55 0.18
C SER A 248 3.34 16.08 1.36
N CYS A 249 3.83 14.84 1.28
CA CYS A 249 4.77 14.28 2.22
C CYS A 249 6.20 14.68 1.83
N GLY A 250 7.04 14.99 2.82
CA GLY A 250 8.46 15.31 2.62
C GLY A 250 9.28 14.20 1.98
N TYR A 251 8.77 12.96 1.99
CA TYR A 251 9.36 11.84 1.26
C TYR A 251 8.86 11.73 -0.19
N GLY A 252 8.28 12.80 -0.75
CA GLY A 252 7.83 12.84 -2.16
C GLY A 252 6.52 12.09 -2.44
N GLY A 253 5.78 11.73 -1.39
CA GLY A 253 4.46 11.11 -1.53
C GLY A 253 3.31 12.12 -1.49
N THR A 254 2.17 11.79 -2.05
CA THR A 254 0.90 12.52 -1.95
C THR A 254 -0.04 11.76 -1.04
N ILE A 255 -0.49 12.40 0.03
CA ILE A 255 -1.47 11.88 0.98
C ILE A 255 -2.86 12.35 0.57
N ILE A 256 -3.79 11.41 0.39
CA ILE A 256 -5.18 11.68 0.04
C ILE A 256 -6.12 11.06 1.07
N ILE A 257 -7.33 11.60 1.17
CA ILE A 257 -8.39 11.10 2.04
C ILE A 257 -9.23 10.10 1.24
N PHE A 258 -9.32 8.86 1.73
CA PHE A 258 -9.92 7.73 1.02
C PHE A 258 -11.35 7.39 1.48
N THR A 259 -11.69 7.72 2.73
CA THR A 259 -13.05 7.60 3.24
C THR A 259 -13.42 8.85 4.02
N SER A 260 -14.72 9.11 4.15
CA SER A 260 -15.21 10.22 4.98
C SER A 260 -15.02 9.98 6.48
N GLY A 261 -14.75 8.75 6.91
CA GLY A 261 -14.78 8.34 8.32
C GLY A 261 -16.20 8.15 8.86
N GLN A 262 -17.23 8.37 8.03
CA GLN A 262 -18.60 7.99 8.36
C GLN A 262 -18.76 6.48 8.11
N ARG A 263 -19.46 5.77 9.00
CA ARG A 263 -19.88 4.39 8.73
C ARG A 263 -20.89 4.43 7.58
N GLU A 264 -20.59 3.72 6.50
CA GLU A 264 -21.49 3.54 5.35
C GLU A 264 -22.63 2.58 5.70
#